data_AF-A0A7V7WV25-F1
#
_entry.id   AF-A0A7V7WV25-F1
#
_cell.length_a   1.000
_cell.length_b   1.000
_cell.length_c   1.000
_cell.angle_alpha   90.00
_cell.angle_beta   90.00
_cell.angle_gamma   90.00
#
_symmetry.space_group_name_H-M   'P 1'
#
loop_
_entity.id
_entity.type
_entity.pdbx_description
1 polymer ?
#
loop_
_entity_poly.entity_id
_entity_poly.type
_entity_poly.pdbx_seq_one_letter_code
_entity_poly.pdbx_strand_id
1 'polypeptide(L)'
;MHRMERLIPTLLCAIGVSACGGGEGNTSGSTPPPGSLSAPSVSLTATPNGVAPGGSTQLAWVSSDASDCTASGAWSGAKLMSGSETINAVSAASTFSLTCTGPGGSTTRSVTVTVTVPGGSDGVSGAVDSSLLDRHQDGANRVYAFAGFNNTTGTPVATAQVTQDVGACTFRYSLAGLPAGNYTVALTSNGGTSFRSRANVTVAGAAVAQNFAPARIIRVGPGRTFTHPGQVTGLVSGDVIEVDAGVYTDQQTTWTTNNLTVRGIGGRAHLIAPATLANGKGIWVTQGANMIVENIEFSGAAVPNRNGAGIRADGQDMVICGSYFHDNENGILGLNTGNGNLLIEYSEFARNGGCEPGFGCSHNMYIGNSDRFTLRYSYSHHSNVGHLVKSRARENRILYNRLMDETDGSASYNIDLPNGGLSYVVGNLLQQGPNTDNPALIAYGAEGLTNPSSTLYVVNNTFVNDRAQGGTFVQISGGATAMATLRNNLFVGPGTVVSGGTVTQATNLTTSAPNFVSIGSFDYRPTSITPGIDQGSAPGKAGTFDLAPVYQYVHPSNRELRPVRNAIDIGAYEFAP
;
A
#
# COMPACT_ATOMS: atom_id res chain seq x y z
N MET A 1 -12.17 -42.00 22.35
CA MET A 1 -13.54 -42.56 22.51
C MET A 1 -14.45 -41.40 22.96
N HIS A 2 -15.60 -41.07 22.35
CA HIS A 2 -16.88 -41.83 22.34
C HIS A 2 -17.38 -42.12 23.77
N ARG A 3 -18.64 -41.85 24.17
CA ARG A 3 -19.89 -41.52 23.42
C ARG A 3 -21.01 -41.06 24.41
N MET A 4 -22.01 -40.24 23.97
CA MET A 4 -23.48 -40.31 24.29
C MET A 4 -23.98 -40.30 25.79
N GLU A 5 -25.24 -40.03 26.22
CA GLU A 5 -26.49 -39.50 25.59
C GLU A 5 -27.52 -38.84 26.58
N ARG A 6 -28.75 -38.58 26.10
CA ARG A 6 -29.86 -37.70 26.59
C ARG A 6 -30.92 -38.34 27.54
N LEU A 7 -31.75 -37.49 28.18
CA LEU A 7 -33.19 -37.64 28.56
C LEU A 7 -33.79 -36.20 28.77
N ILE A 8 -35.07 -35.78 28.63
CA ILE A 8 -36.43 -36.37 28.44
C ILE A 8 -37.14 -36.77 29.76
N PRO A 9 -38.28 -36.11 30.19
CA PRO A 9 -39.63 -36.61 29.85
C PRO A 9 -40.82 -35.59 29.76
N THR A 10 -42.04 -36.14 29.60
CA THR A 10 -43.33 -35.56 29.13
C THR A 10 -44.53 -36.42 29.61
N LEU A 11 -45.82 -36.04 29.68
CA LEU A 11 -46.60 -34.76 29.63
C LEU A 11 -48.13 -35.09 29.82
N LEU A 12 -48.96 -34.14 30.30
CA LEU A 12 -50.45 -34.07 30.17
C LEU A 12 -51.38 -35.02 30.99
N CYS A 13 -52.57 -34.52 31.42
CA CYS A 13 -53.92 -35.16 31.31
C CYS A 13 -55.04 -34.33 31.99
N ALA A 14 -56.24 -34.19 31.38
CA ALA A 14 -57.53 -33.79 32.01
C ALA A 14 -58.74 -34.03 31.06
N ILE A 15 -59.96 -34.28 31.59
CA ILE A 15 -61.23 -34.59 30.84
C ILE A 15 -62.46 -33.94 31.54
N GLY A 16 -63.61 -33.78 30.84
CA GLY A 16 -64.88 -33.13 31.29
C GLY A 16 -65.71 -33.83 32.40
N VAL A 17 -67.00 -33.55 32.67
CA VAL A 17 -68.12 -33.14 31.77
C VAL A 17 -69.07 -32.05 32.40
N SER A 18 -70.42 -32.11 32.30
CA SER A 18 -71.29 -30.91 32.16
C SER A 18 -72.57 -30.76 33.03
N ALA A 19 -72.98 -29.50 33.27
CA ALA A 19 -74.35 -28.97 33.50
C ALA A 19 -75.13 -29.41 34.78
N CYS A 20 -76.17 -28.73 35.30
CA CYS A 20 -76.95 -27.57 34.81
C CYS A 20 -77.67 -26.81 35.97
N GLY A 21 -78.00 -25.51 35.80
CA GLY A 21 -79.22 -24.89 36.34
C GLY A 21 -79.17 -23.85 37.49
N GLY A 22 -79.74 -22.67 37.23
CA GLY A 22 -80.63 -21.95 38.19
C GLY A 22 -80.12 -20.74 38.99
N GLY A 23 -80.90 -19.65 39.00
CA GLY A 23 -80.97 -18.66 40.09
C GLY A 23 -80.41 -17.25 39.82
N GLU A 24 -81.27 -16.22 39.92
CA GLU A 24 -80.88 -14.81 39.93
C GLU A 24 -80.62 -14.31 41.37
N GLY A 25 -79.64 -13.41 41.56
CA GLY A 25 -79.30 -12.86 42.88
C GLY A 25 -78.39 -11.63 42.82
N ASN A 26 -78.97 -10.44 43.01
CA ASN A 26 -78.29 -9.14 42.91
C ASN A 26 -77.35 -8.85 44.10
N THR A 27 -76.07 -8.51 43.86
CA THR A 27 -75.41 -7.24 44.29
C THR A 27 -73.88 -7.21 44.04
N SER A 28 -73.32 -5.99 44.03
CA SER A 28 -71.88 -5.64 44.06
C SER A 28 -70.99 -6.24 42.97
N GLY A 29 -70.64 -5.43 41.96
CA GLY A 29 -69.57 -5.75 41.02
C GLY A 29 -68.19 -5.45 41.61
N SER A 30 -67.28 -6.41 41.53
CA SER A 30 -65.84 -6.16 41.60
C SER A 30 -65.27 -6.11 40.19
N THR A 31 -64.73 -4.95 39.79
CA THR A 31 -63.93 -4.85 38.57
C THR A 31 -62.69 -5.73 38.69
N PRO A 32 -62.19 -6.34 37.60
CA PRO A 32 -60.87 -6.97 37.60
C PRO A 32 -59.81 -5.98 38.10
N PRO A 33 -58.77 -6.44 38.83
CA PRO A 33 -57.66 -5.57 39.20
C PRO A 33 -57.04 -4.99 37.92
N PRO A 34 -56.65 -3.70 37.89
CA PRO A 34 -56.01 -3.11 36.72
C PRO A 34 -54.73 -3.89 36.42
N GLY A 35 -54.64 -4.42 35.19
CA GLY A 35 -53.47 -5.17 34.75
C GLY A 35 -52.22 -4.31 34.88
N SER A 36 -51.22 -4.80 35.60
CA SER A 36 -49.95 -4.10 35.79
C SER A 36 -49.25 -3.93 34.45
N LEU A 37 -49.29 -2.70 33.92
CA LEU A 37 -48.64 -2.33 32.66
C LEU A 37 -47.14 -2.64 32.79
N SER A 38 -46.59 -3.42 31.86
CA SER A 38 -45.19 -3.80 31.89
C SER A 38 -44.29 -2.57 31.68
N ALA A 39 -43.28 -2.42 32.54
CA ALA A 39 -42.28 -1.39 32.38
C ALA A 39 -41.46 -1.68 31.10
N PRO A 40 -41.16 -0.67 30.25
CA PRO A 40 -40.44 -0.89 29.00
C PRO A 40 -39.12 -1.64 29.21
N SER A 41 -38.81 -2.60 28.33
CA SER A 41 -37.46 -3.15 28.25
C SER A 41 -36.65 -2.39 27.20
N VAL A 42 -35.35 -2.24 27.43
CA VAL A 42 -34.42 -1.70 26.42
C VAL A 42 -33.05 -2.35 26.55
N SER A 43 -32.43 -2.61 25.41
CA SER A 43 -31.06 -3.08 25.23
C SER A 43 -30.31 -2.10 24.35
N LEU A 44 -29.04 -1.83 24.67
CA LEU A 44 -28.16 -0.90 23.95
C LEU A 44 -26.74 -1.45 24.01
N THR A 45 -26.09 -1.61 22.86
CA THR A 45 -24.72 -2.09 22.72
C THR A 45 -23.90 -1.13 21.86
N ALA A 46 -22.58 -1.25 21.93
CA ALA A 46 -21.63 -0.52 21.09
C ALA A 46 -20.55 -1.48 20.57
N THR A 47 -20.29 -1.47 19.27
CA THR A 47 -19.35 -2.39 18.60
C THR A 47 -18.46 -1.63 17.60
N PRO A 48 -17.13 -1.58 17.80
CA PRO A 48 -16.42 -1.93 19.04
C PRO A 48 -16.76 -0.94 20.17
N ASN A 49 -16.69 -1.41 21.43
CA ASN A 49 -16.89 -0.58 22.62
C ASN A 49 -15.62 0.18 23.07
N GLY A 50 -14.50 0.01 22.36
CA GLY A 50 -13.27 0.77 22.53
C GLY A 50 -12.64 1.09 21.18
N VAL A 51 -12.24 2.34 20.96
CA VAL A 51 -11.75 2.86 19.67
C VAL A 51 -10.48 3.69 19.84
N ALA A 52 -9.66 3.82 18.79
CA ALA A 52 -8.60 4.83 18.77
C ALA A 52 -9.19 6.25 18.67
N PRO A 53 -8.47 7.32 19.04
CA PRO A 53 -8.93 8.70 18.85
C PRO A 53 -9.29 8.98 17.38
N GLY A 54 -10.52 9.44 17.14
CA GLY A 54 -11.05 9.66 15.79
C GLY A 54 -11.65 8.40 15.12
N GLY A 55 -11.62 7.25 15.78
CA GLY A 55 -12.25 6.02 15.31
C GLY A 55 -13.78 6.07 15.35
N SER A 56 -14.42 5.03 14.82
CA SER A 56 -15.88 4.88 14.75
C SER A 56 -16.39 3.66 15.53
N THR A 57 -17.63 3.75 15.98
CA THR A 57 -18.33 2.72 16.76
C THR A 57 -19.78 2.64 16.30
N GLN A 58 -20.34 1.45 16.20
CA GLN A 58 -21.75 1.26 15.88
C GLN A 58 -22.54 1.00 17.17
N LEU A 59 -23.48 1.88 17.47
CA LEU A 59 -24.51 1.69 18.49
C LEU A 59 -25.65 0.86 17.91
N ALA A 60 -26.16 -0.12 18.66
CA ALA A 60 -27.35 -0.89 18.26
C ALA A 60 -28.29 -1.10 19.45
N TRP A 61 -29.60 -1.05 19.21
CA TRP A 61 -30.60 -1.13 20.29
C TRP A 61 -31.90 -1.83 19.86
N VAL A 62 -32.56 -2.43 20.85
CA VAL A 62 -33.91 -3.01 20.75
C VAL A 62 -34.64 -2.79 22.07
N SER A 63 -35.92 -2.42 22.00
CA SER A 63 -36.82 -2.22 23.15
C SER A 63 -38.13 -3.01 23.00
N SER A 64 -38.83 -3.21 24.12
CA SER A 64 -40.20 -3.73 24.16
C SER A 64 -41.05 -2.89 25.09
N ASP A 65 -42.37 -2.90 24.88
CA ASP A 65 -43.40 -2.20 25.67
C ASP A 65 -43.21 -0.67 25.77
N ALA A 66 -42.36 -0.11 24.89
CA ALA A 66 -42.14 1.32 24.70
C ALA A 66 -43.00 1.86 23.54
N SER A 67 -43.52 3.08 23.69
CA SER A 67 -44.04 3.91 22.60
C SER A 67 -42.98 4.81 21.98
N ASP A 68 -42.02 5.28 22.80
CA ASP A 68 -41.06 6.32 22.43
C ASP A 68 -39.66 6.00 23.00
N CYS A 69 -38.60 6.28 22.24
CA CYS A 69 -37.22 6.21 22.73
C CYS A 69 -36.45 7.49 22.39
N THR A 70 -35.73 8.05 23.37
CA THR A 70 -34.97 9.30 23.25
C THR A 70 -33.50 9.09 23.63
N ALA A 71 -32.59 9.48 22.73
CA ALA A 71 -31.16 9.45 22.94
C ALA A 71 -30.66 10.67 23.72
N SER A 72 -29.66 10.46 24.58
CA SER A 72 -29.02 11.49 25.39
C SER A 72 -27.56 11.13 25.74
N GLY A 73 -26.76 12.12 26.14
CA GLY A 73 -25.32 11.97 26.35
C GLY A 73 -24.53 12.41 25.11
N ALA A 74 -23.60 11.58 24.63
CA ALA A 74 -22.79 11.86 23.44
C ALA A 74 -23.53 11.70 22.09
N TRP A 75 -24.86 11.53 22.13
CA TRP A 75 -25.79 11.48 20.99
C TRP A 75 -27.15 12.04 21.43
N SER A 76 -28.03 12.33 20.47
CA SER A 76 -29.32 12.98 20.73
C SER A 76 -30.42 12.58 19.74
N GLY A 77 -31.63 13.07 19.98
CA GLY A 77 -32.80 12.91 19.13
C GLY A 77 -33.71 11.73 19.50
N ALA A 78 -34.91 11.72 18.94
CA ALA A 78 -35.79 10.56 18.99
C ALA A 78 -35.19 9.40 18.18
N LYS A 79 -35.40 8.16 18.65
CA LYS A 79 -34.95 6.92 18.02
C LYS A 79 -36.14 5.97 17.91
N LEU A 80 -36.15 5.13 16.86
CA LEU A 80 -37.14 4.07 16.73
C LEU A 80 -36.93 2.99 17.81
N MET A 81 -37.95 2.19 18.10
CA MET A 81 -37.93 1.17 19.16
C MET A 81 -36.88 0.07 18.94
N SER A 82 -36.36 -0.07 17.71
CA SER A 82 -35.12 -0.78 17.40
C SER A 82 -34.35 -0.03 16.30
N GLY A 83 -33.02 -0.18 16.26
CA GLY A 83 -32.18 0.52 15.30
C GLY A 83 -30.68 0.30 15.49
N SER A 84 -29.91 0.92 14.59
CA SER A 84 -28.44 0.96 14.61
C SER A 84 -27.94 2.29 14.05
N GLU A 85 -26.86 2.83 14.62
CA GLU A 85 -26.32 4.17 14.31
C GLU A 85 -24.79 4.17 14.49
N THR A 86 -24.05 4.56 13.44
CA THR A 86 -22.59 4.65 13.50
C THR A 86 -22.15 6.04 13.96
N ILE A 87 -21.50 6.11 15.12
CA ILE A 87 -20.86 7.32 15.62
C ILE A 87 -19.42 7.36 15.09
N ASN A 88 -19.10 8.38 14.30
CA ASN A 88 -17.77 8.61 13.73
C ASN A 88 -16.95 9.59 14.58
N ALA A 89 -15.64 9.61 14.37
CA ALA A 89 -14.72 10.60 14.95
C ALA A 89 -14.73 10.70 16.49
N VAL A 90 -14.91 9.57 17.19
CA VAL A 90 -14.95 9.52 18.66
C VAL A 90 -13.57 9.90 19.23
N SER A 91 -13.48 11.09 19.81
CA SER A 91 -12.22 11.72 20.25
C SER A 91 -11.97 11.66 21.77
N ALA A 92 -13.03 11.45 22.56
CA ALA A 92 -12.97 11.24 24.01
C ALA A 92 -13.94 10.14 24.46
N ALA A 93 -13.67 9.52 25.61
CA ALA A 93 -14.55 8.50 26.18
C ALA A 93 -15.97 9.05 26.37
N SER A 94 -16.95 8.37 25.77
CA SER A 94 -18.28 8.92 25.50
C SER A 94 -19.38 7.97 25.96
N THR A 95 -20.34 8.48 26.72
CA THR A 95 -21.50 7.70 27.20
C THR A 95 -22.73 8.03 26.38
N PHE A 96 -23.34 6.99 25.82
CA PHE A 96 -24.53 7.04 24.99
C PHE A 96 -25.68 6.40 25.76
N SER A 97 -26.69 7.20 26.12
CA SER A 97 -27.86 6.76 26.88
C SER A 97 -29.11 6.74 26.00
N LEU A 98 -29.92 5.68 26.09
CA LEU A 98 -31.25 5.58 25.49
C LEU A 98 -32.29 5.42 26.60
N THR A 99 -33.27 6.32 26.65
CA THR A 99 -34.42 6.25 27.54
C THR A 99 -35.65 5.90 26.72
N CYS A 100 -36.28 4.76 27.01
CA CYS A 100 -37.50 4.31 26.35
C CYS A 100 -38.69 4.33 27.32
N THR A 101 -39.79 4.95 26.89
CA THR A 101 -40.99 5.22 27.69
C THR A 101 -42.20 4.53 27.07
N GLY A 102 -43.13 4.08 27.90
CA GLY A 102 -44.38 3.43 27.51
C GLY A 102 -45.39 3.39 28.66
N PRO A 103 -46.50 2.65 28.51
CA PRO A 103 -47.60 2.67 29.48
C PRO A 103 -47.23 2.25 30.90
N GLY A 104 -46.24 1.36 31.07
CA GLY A 104 -45.73 0.91 32.38
C GLY A 104 -44.60 1.77 32.96
N GLY A 105 -44.31 2.95 32.40
CA GLY A 105 -43.27 3.86 32.88
C GLY A 105 -42.14 4.06 31.88
N SER A 106 -40.91 4.21 32.36
CA SER A 106 -39.73 4.50 31.52
C SER A 106 -38.48 3.80 32.03
N THR A 107 -37.65 3.32 31.10
CA THR A 107 -36.42 2.57 31.38
C THR A 107 -35.26 3.16 30.57
N THR A 108 -34.13 3.39 31.23
CA THR A 108 -32.89 3.86 30.61
C THR A 108 -31.82 2.77 30.55
N ARG A 109 -31.06 2.74 29.46
CA ARG A 109 -29.77 2.04 29.36
C ARG A 109 -28.70 2.98 28.82
N SER A 110 -27.46 2.72 29.21
CA SER A 110 -26.30 3.48 28.78
C SER A 110 -25.18 2.54 28.38
N VAL A 111 -24.45 2.88 27.32
CA VAL A 111 -23.19 2.24 26.95
C VAL A 111 -22.11 3.31 26.88
N THR A 112 -20.94 3.04 27.45
CA THR A 112 -19.77 3.91 27.35
C THR A 112 -18.81 3.31 26.33
N VAL A 113 -18.45 4.11 25.33
CA VAL A 113 -17.38 3.77 24.38
C VAL A 113 -16.10 4.44 24.88
N THR A 114 -15.07 3.64 25.13
CA THR A 114 -13.76 4.15 25.55
C THR A 114 -12.95 4.62 24.34
N VAL A 115 -12.16 5.68 24.52
CA VAL A 115 -11.08 5.99 23.59
C VAL A 115 -9.80 5.36 24.14
N THR A 116 -9.43 4.23 23.54
CA THR A 116 -8.20 3.50 23.83
C THR A 116 -7.06 4.16 23.06
N VAL A 117 -6.37 5.11 23.70
CA VAL A 117 -5.04 5.54 23.25
C VAL A 117 -4.09 4.32 23.37
N PRO A 118 -3.35 3.92 22.32
CA PRO A 118 -2.47 2.76 22.37
C PRO A 118 -1.25 2.96 23.28
N GLY A 119 -1.43 2.72 24.58
CA GLY A 119 -0.43 2.97 25.62
C GLY A 119 -0.49 4.40 26.16
N GLY A 120 0.15 4.61 27.32
CA GLY A 120 0.30 5.94 27.90
C GLY A 120 1.29 6.82 27.14
N SER A 121 1.48 8.05 27.61
CA SER A 121 2.45 9.03 27.11
C SER A 121 3.92 8.61 27.21
N ASP A 122 4.21 7.40 27.67
CA ASP A 122 5.53 6.97 28.11
C ASP A 122 6.13 6.01 27.06
N GLY A 123 7.15 6.50 26.37
CA GLY A 123 7.69 5.83 25.19
C GLY A 123 8.80 6.62 24.52
N VAL A 124 9.40 6.03 23.48
CA VAL A 124 10.46 6.65 22.68
C VAL A 124 10.09 6.55 21.19
N SER A 125 10.05 7.66 20.49
CA SER A 125 9.73 7.72 19.05
C SER A 125 10.63 8.71 18.33
N GLY A 126 10.68 8.63 17.00
CA GLY A 126 11.47 9.56 16.21
C GLY A 126 11.61 9.17 14.75
N ALA A 127 12.27 10.05 13.99
CA ALA A 127 12.65 9.82 12.60
C ALA A 127 13.86 8.89 12.52
N VAL A 128 13.93 8.11 11.44
CA VAL A 128 15.11 7.32 11.06
C VAL A 128 15.57 7.79 9.69
N ASP A 129 16.84 8.15 9.56
CA ASP A 129 17.40 8.56 8.28
C ASP A 129 17.46 7.40 7.28
N SER A 130 17.11 7.68 6.02
CA SER A 130 17.08 6.67 4.94
C SER A 130 18.44 6.01 4.71
N SER A 131 19.56 6.68 5.03
CA SER A 131 20.92 6.14 4.87
C SER A 131 21.29 5.04 5.88
N LEU A 132 20.43 4.77 6.88
CA LEU A 132 20.67 3.78 7.93
C LEU A 132 19.89 2.48 7.73
N LEU A 133 19.09 2.39 6.66
CA LEU A 133 18.09 1.33 6.43
C LEU A 133 18.52 0.38 5.31
N ASP A 134 18.13 -0.90 5.42
CA ASP A 134 18.08 -1.82 4.28
C ASP A 134 16.67 -1.74 3.69
N ARG A 135 16.52 -1.00 2.58
CA ARG A 135 15.20 -0.81 1.94
C ARG A 135 14.82 -1.95 1.00
N HIS A 136 15.70 -2.94 0.79
CA HIS A 136 15.40 -4.14 0.03
C HIS A 136 14.75 -5.23 0.90
N GLN A 137 14.75 -5.07 2.23
CA GLN A 137 14.15 -6.01 3.19
C GLN A 137 13.00 -5.37 3.97
N ASP A 138 11.79 -5.43 3.40
CA ASP A 138 10.55 -5.01 4.08
C ASP A 138 10.42 -5.70 5.45
N GLY A 139 10.21 -4.91 6.51
CA GLY A 139 10.08 -5.40 7.89
C GLY A 139 11.39 -5.75 8.62
N ALA A 140 12.55 -5.77 7.95
CA ALA A 140 13.83 -6.06 8.62
C ALA A 140 14.36 -4.89 9.47
N ASN A 141 13.97 -3.65 9.12
CA ASN A 141 14.38 -2.45 9.85
C ASN A 141 13.61 -2.32 11.18
N ARG A 142 14.33 -2.32 12.30
CA ARG A 142 13.74 -2.30 13.66
C ARG A 142 14.52 -1.43 14.63
N VAL A 143 13.82 -0.86 15.60
CA VAL A 143 14.43 -0.22 16.78
C VAL A 143 14.11 -1.07 18.01
N TYR A 144 15.14 -1.42 18.77
CA TYR A 144 15.04 -2.17 20.03
C TYR A 144 15.35 -1.25 21.20
N ALA A 145 14.60 -1.35 22.30
CA ALA A 145 14.99 -0.77 23.58
C ALA A 145 15.57 -1.86 24.49
N PHE A 146 16.71 -1.58 25.11
CA PHE A 146 17.33 -2.38 26.15
C PHE A 146 17.36 -1.58 27.45
N ALA A 147 17.16 -2.24 28.60
CA ALA A 147 17.25 -1.57 29.90
C ALA A 147 18.70 -1.22 30.25
N GLY A 148 18.91 -0.03 30.82
CA GLY A 148 20.22 0.54 31.12
C GLY A 148 20.86 1.26 29.93
N PHE A 149 21.82 2.14 30.22
CA PHE A 149 22.63 2.83 29.21
C PHE A 149 23.79 1.96 28.71
N ASN A 150 24.18 2.17 27.45
CA ASN A 150 25.24 1.44 26.74
C ASN A 150 25.05 -0.10 26.69
N ASN A 151 23.84 -0.60 26.94
CA ASN A 151 23.51 -2.01 26.93
C ASN A 151 22.79 -2.38 25.63
N THR A 152 23.28 -3.38 24.90
CA THR A 152 22.57 -4.01 23.78
C THR A 152 22.67 -5.53 23.86
N THR A 153 22.51 -6.08 25.06
CA THR A 153 22.64 -7.52 25.37
C THR A 153 21.39 -8.06 26.05
N GLY A 154 21.15 -9.37 25.92
CA GLY A 154 19.93 -10.02 26.38
C GLY A 154 18.71 -9.69 25.52
N THR A 155 17.52 -9.84 26.09
CA THR A 155 16.25 -9.59 25.40
C THR A 155 15.90 -8.09 25.45
N PRO A 156 15.52 -7.46 24.32
CA PRO A 156 14.94 -6.12 24.33
C PRO A 156 13.68 -6.04 25.20
N VAL A 157 13.50 -4.95 25.96
CA VAL A 157 12.28 -4.69 26.72
C VAL A 157 11.12 -4.23 25.84
N ALA A 158 11.41 -3.64 24.69
CA ALA A 158 10.45 -3.28 23.67
C ALA A 158 11.09 -3.31 22.27
N THR A 159 10.27 -3.48 21.23
CA THR A 159 10.72 -3.55 19.84
C THR A 159 9.70 -2.92 18.90
N ALA A 160 10.16 -2.04 18.01
CA ALA A 160 9.36 -1.37 17.00
C ALA A 160 9.84 -1.76 15.59
N GLN A 161 8.91 -1.80 14.64
CA GLN A 161 9.26 -1.69 13.22
C GLN A 161 9.61 -0.23 12.91
N VAL A 162 10.58 -0.02 12.01
CA VAL A 162 10.69 1.26 11.32
C VAL A 162 9.66 1.25 10.20
N THR A 163 8.73 2.20 10.21
CA THR A 163 7.70 2.37 9.18
C THR A 163 8.09 3.50 8.23
N GLN A 164 7.67 3.36 6.98
CA GLN A 164 7.83 4.41 5.96
C GLN A 164 6.56 5.26 5.90
N ASP A 165 6.77 6.55 5.71
CA ASP A 165 5.70 7.53 5.57
C ASP A 165 4.93 7.35 4.24
N VAL A 166 3.68 7.82 4.22
CA VAL A 166 2.84 7.80 3.03
C VAL A 166 3.28 8.93 2.08
N GLY A 167 3.60 8.58 0.84
CA GLY A 167 4.02 9.52 -0.21
C GLY A 167 5.41 10.13 -0.03
N ALA A 168 6.25 9.57 0.85
CA ALA A 168 7.53 10.17 1.19
C ALA A 168 8.66 9.14 1.42
N CYS A 169 9.89 9.62 1.25
CA CYS A 169 11.12 8.88 1.50
C CYS A 169 11.58 8.99 2.98
N THR A 170 10.69 9.41 3.87
CA THR A 170 10.93 9.57 5.31
C THR A 170 10.43 8.35 6.08
N PHE A 171 11.10 8.07 7.20
CA PHE A 171 10.86 6.88 8.01
C PHE A 171 10.78 7.25 9.50
N ARG A 172 9.96 6.52 10.25
CA ARG A 172 9.73 6.75 11.69
C ARG A 172 9.64 5.46 12.48
N TYR A 173 9.77 5.54 13.79
CA TYR A 173 9.47 4.44 14.72
C TYR A 173 8.74 4.96 15.96
N SER A 174 8.07 4.06 16.68
CA SER A 174 7.49 4.35 18.00
C SER A 174 7.56 3.12 18.91
N LEU A 175 8.20 3.27 20.07
CA LEU A 175 8.25 2.32 21.17
C LEU A 175 7.32 2.84 22.27
N ALA A 176 6.05 2.42 22.25
CA ALA A 176 5.06 2.78 23.27
C ALA A 176 5.15 1.85 24.49
N GLY A 177 4.74 2.33 25.66
CA GLY A 177 4.63 1.52 26.88
C GLY A 177 5.97 1.20 27.56
N LEU A 178 6.98 2.06 27.38
CA LEU A 178 8.24 1.96 28.13
C LEU A 178 8.02 2.59 29.52
N PRO A 179 8.28 1.88 30.63
CA PRO A 179 8.24 2.46 31.97
C PRO A 179 9.21 3.63 32.14
N ALA A 180 9.05 4.40 33.23
CA ALA A 180 10.06 5.39 33.61
C ALA A 180 11.39 4.69 33.92
N GLY A 181 12.47 5.13 33.28
CA GLY A 181 13.78 4.47 33.35
C GLY A 181 14.78 4.91 32.28
N ASN A 182 16.00 4.39 32.41
CA ASN A 182 17.10 4.61 31.47
C ASN A 182 17.19 3.43 30.49
N TYR A 183 17.28 3.74 29.19
CA TYR A 183 17.31 2.76 28.11
C TYR A 183 18.39 3.07 27.09
N THR A 184 18.87 2.02 26.43
CA THR A 184 19.60 2.13 25.16
C THR A 184 18.63 1.79 24.04
N VAL A 185 18.33 2.72 23.14
CA VAL A 185 17.62 2.43 21.89
C VAL A 185 18.63 2.16 20.79
N ALA A 186 18.42 1.09 20.02
CA ALA A 186 19.36 0.62 19.02
C ALA A 186 18.65 0.23 17.71
N LEU A 187 19.10 0.80 16.60
CA LEU A 187 18.57 0.60 15.26
C LEU A 187 19.30 -0.57 14.58
N THR A 188 18.56 -1.59 14.14
CA THR A 188 19.03 -2.68 13.26
C THR A 188 18.37 -2.57 11.89
N SER A 189 19.13 -2.88 10.84
CA SER A 189 18.63 -2.91 9.46
C SER A 189 18.36 -4.34 8.95
N ASN A 190 18.55 -5.37 9.78
CA ASN A 190 18.47 -6.78 9.35
C ASN A 190 17.68 -7.69 10.31
N GLY A 191 16.91 -7.12 11.24
CA GLY A 191 16.19 -7.84 12.30
C GLY A 191 17.09 -8.50 13.36
N GLY A 192 18.40 -8.61 13.13
CA GLY A 192 19.37 -9.19 14.05
C GLY A 192 19.90 -8.20 15.09
N THR A 193 20.88 -8.65 15.86
CA THR A 193 21.56 -7.90 16.93
C THR A 193 22.73 -7.02 16.45
N SER A 194 22.86 -6.82 15.13
CA SER A 194 23.85 -5.93 14.52
C SER A 194 23.28 -4.52 14.37
N PHE A 195 23.70 -3.60 15.24
CA PHE A 195 23.13 -2.25 15.31
C PHE A 195 23.89 -1.22 14.48
N ARG A 196 23.18 -0.54 13.57
CA ARG A 196 23.67 0.56 12.72
C ARG A 196 23.91 1.84 13.52
N SER A 197 23.05 2.12 14.50
CA SER A 197 23.15 3.30 15.38
C SER A 197 22.50 3.00 16.74
N ARG A 198 22.90 3.75 17.78
CA ARG A 198 22.48 3.57 19.18
C ARG A 198 22.39 4.92 19.88
N ALA A 199 21.43 5.10 20.78
CA ALA A 199 21.32 6.27 21.65
C ALA A 199 20.87 5.88 23.06
N ASN A 200 21.33 6.64 24.06
CA ASN A 200 20.90 6.52 25.45
C ASN A 200 19.75 7.50 25.69
N VAL A 201 18.63 7.03 26.25
CA VAL A 201 17.40 7.81 26.46
C VAL A 201 16.80 7.54 27.84
N THR A 202 16.26 8.57 28.47
CA THR A 202 15.55 8.47 29.77
C THR A 202 14.08 8.76 29.55
N VAL A 203 13.22 7.77 29.83
CA VAL A 203 11.76 7.96 29.88
C VAL A 203 11.39 8.37 31.31
N ALA A 204 10.57 9.40 31.47
CA ALA A 204 10.28 10.01 32.77
C ALA A 204 8.83 10.54 32.88
N GLY A 205 7.85 9.72 32.49
CA GLY A 205 6.42 10.12 32.49
C GLY A 205 6.02 11.01 31.31
N ALA A 206 6.80 10.98 30.23
CA ALA A 206 6.57 11.76 29.00
C ALA A 206 7.26 11.09 27.79
N ALA A 207 6.80 11.45 26.59
CA ALA A 207 7.28 10.87 25.34
C ALA A 207 8.63 11.46 24.94
N VAL A 208 9.61 10.58 24.69
CA VAL A 208 10.98 10.98 24.33
C VAL A 208 11.14 10.98 22.81
N ALA A 209 11.47 12.13 22.23
CA ALA A 209 11.88 12.24 20.84
C ALA A 209 13.36 11.86 20.68
N GLN A 210 13.66 10.80 19.92
CA GLN A 210 15.01 10.36 19.59
C GLN A 210 15.11 10.02 18.11
N ASN A 211 15.78 10.87 17.34
CA ASN A 211 16.02 10.62 15.91
C ASN A 211 17.31 9.80 15.71
N PHE A 212 17.33 8.93 14.71
CA PHE A 212 18.54 8.29 14.22
C PHE A 212 19.03 9.03 12.98
N ALA A 213 19.94 9.99 13.20
CA ALA A 213 20.52 10.86 12.17
C ALA A 213 21.71 10.19 11.43
N PRO A 214 22.04 10.62 10.21
CA PRO A 214 23.19 10.11 9.46
C PRO A 214 24.52 10.60 10.06
N ALA A 215 25.61 9.85 9.82
CA ALA A 215 26.91 10.12 10.46
C ALA A 215 27.59 11.42 9.97
N ARG A 216 27.43 11.76 8.68
CA ARG A 216 27.91 13.00 8.07
C ARG A 216 26.99 13.38 6.91
N ILE A 217 26.76 14.69 6.78
CA ILE A 217 26.02 15.30 5.67
C ILE A 217 26.97 16.26 4.95
N ILE A 218 27.09 16.13 3.63
CA ILE A 218 27.67 17.16 2.75
C ILE A 218 26.52 17.88 2.05
N ARG A 219 26.60 19.20 1.91
CA ARG A 219 25.54 20.02 1.30
C ARG A 219 26.00 20.67 0.01
N VAL A 220 25.17 20.56 -1.02
CA VAL A 220 25.42 21.00 -2.40
C VAL A 220 24.29 21.91 -2.86
N GLY A 221 24.62 23.00 -3.56
CA GLY A 221 23.62 23.86 -4.20
C GLY A 221 24.20 25.20 -4.67
N PRO A 222 23.50 25.95 -5.54
CA PRO A 222 24.07 27.13 -6.20
C PRO A 222 24.62 28.21 -5.27
N GLY A 223 24.10 28.31 -4.04
CA GLY A 223 24.57 29.23 -2.99
C GLY A 223 25.54 28.62 -1.97
N ARG A 224 26.10 27.42 -2.21
CA ARG A 224 26.97 26.69 -1.27
C ARG A 224 28.40 26.55 -1.81
N THR A 225 29.32 26.14 -0.93
CA THR A 225 30.72 25.84 -1.25
C THR A 225 30.88 24.81 -2.37
N PHE A 226 29.97 23.84 -2.44
CA PHE A 226 29.83 22.91 -3.56
C PHE A 226 28.57 23.29 -4.34
N THR A 227 28.72 23.72 -5.58
CA THR A 227 27.62 24.27 -6.39
C THR A 227 26.84 23.22 -7.17
N HIS A 228 27.42 22.03 -7.38
CA HIS A 228 26.78 20.92 -8.11
C HIS A 228 27.30 19.55 -7.65
N PRO A 229 26.51 18.45 -7.77
CA PRO A 229 26.81 17.18 -7.09
C PRO A 229 28.13 16.52 -7.50
N GLY A 230 28.58 16.71 -8.74
CA GLY A 230 29.84 16.14 -9.23
C GLY A 230 31.08 16.55 -8.40
N GLN A 231 31.06 17.72 -7.76
CA GLN A 231 32.21 18.25 -7.01
C GLN A 231 32.54 17.48 -5.72
N VAL A 232 31.58 16.72 -5.16
CA VAL A 232 31.78 16.00 -3.88
C VAL A 232 32.10 14.51 -4.07
N THR A 233 32.12 14.02 -5.30
CA THR A 233 32.42 12.61 -5.65
C THR A 233 33.72 12.08 -5.02
N GLY A 234 34.79 12.87 -5.04
CA GLY A 234 36.09 12.53 -4.43
C GLY A 234 36.20 12.80 -2.93
N LEU A 235 35.13 13.24 -2.27
CA LEU A 235 35.12 13.66 -0.85
C LEU A 235 34.23 12.75 0.04
N VAL A 236 33.49 11.82 -0.56
CA VAL A 236 32.47 11.00 0.10
C VAL A 236 32.90 9.55 0.31
N SER A 237 32.48 8.97 1.43
CA SER A 237 32.88 7.66 1.95
C SER A 237 31.72 6.98 2.70
N GLY A 238 30.54 6.90 2.07
CA GLY A 238 29.31 6.38 2.68
C GLY A 238 28.46 7.45 3.39
N ASP A 239 28.40 8.65 2.82
CA ASP A 239 27.74 9.82 3.41
C ASP A 239 26.34 10.10 2.84
N VAL A 240 25.62 11.00 3.50
CA VAL A 240 24.49 11.72 2.91
C VAL A 240 24.99 12.95 2.16
N ILE A 241 24.51 13.15 0.94
CA ILE A 241 24.65 14.36 0.14
C ILE A 241 23.26 14.99 0.03
N GLU A 242 23.04 16.12 0.70
CA GLU A 242 21.85 16.94 0.52
C GLU A 242 22.08 17.96 -0.61
N VAL A 243 21.22 17.93 -1.63
CA VAL A 243 21.28 18.80 -2.81
C VAL A 243 20.11 19.78 -2.74
N ASP A 244 20.37 21.08 -2.77
CA ASP A 244 19.30 22.09 -2.74
C ASP A 244 18.41 22.00 -3.99
N ALA A 245 17.13 22.34 -3.83
CA ALA A 245 16.23 22.54 -4.94
C ALA A 245 16.72 23.63 -5.90
N GLY A 246 16.58 23.38 -7.20
CA GLY A 246 17.07 24.27 -8.25
C GLY A 246 17.40 23.51 -9.53
N VAL A 247 17.72 24.27 -10.58
CA VAL A 247 18.14 23.72 -11.88
C VAL A 247 19.67 23.69 -11.96
N TYR A 248 20.20 22.55 -12.37
CA TYR A 248 21.61 22.28 -12.59
C TYR A 248 21.78 21.85 -14.05
N THR A 249 22.40 22.68 -14.88
CA THR A 249 22.64 22.36 -16.31
C THR A 249 23.92 21.57 -16.50
N ASP A 250 24.09 20.99 -17.69
CA ASP A 250 25.32 20.34 -18.14
C ASP A 250 25.80 19.21 -17.21
N GLN A 251 24.87 18.56 -16.53
CA GLN A 251 25.19 17.60 -15.48
C GLN A 251 25.63 16.25 -16.05
N GLN A 252 26.83 15.84 -15.64
CA GLN A 252 27.39 14.52 -15.90
C GLN A 252 28.26 14.09 -14.71
N THR A 253 27.83 13.09 -13.94
CA THR A 253 28.52 12.65 -12.71
C THR A 253 28.66 11.13 -12.69
N THR A 254 29.81 10.61 -12.24
CA THR A 254 30.02 9.19 -11.95
C THR A 254 30.23 9.01 -10.45
N TRP A 255 29.45 8.12 -9.82
CA TRP A 255 29.51 7.82 -8.39
C TRP A 255 30.11 6.44 -8.17
N THR A 256 31.35 6.38 -7.67
CA THR A 256 32.09 5.12 -7.43
C THR A 256 32.03 4.65 -5.97
N THR A 257 31.73 5.54 -5.02
CA THR A 257 31.66 5.21 -3.59
C THR A 257 30.38 4.45 -3.22
N ASN A 258 30.53 3.39 -2.42
CA ASN A 258 29.41 2.60 -1.89
C ASN A 258 28.69 3.29 -0.72
N ASN A 259 27.44 2.89 -0.43
CA ASN A 259 26.64 3.34 0.72
C ASN A 259 26.31 4.85 0.72
N LEU A 260 26.22 5.49 -0.45
CA LEU A 260 25.84 6.91 -0.56
C LEU A 260 24.32 7.09 -0.55
N THR A 261 23.86 8.18 0.06
CA THR A 261 22.49 8.68 -0.12
C THR A 261 22.54 10.09 -0.69
N VAL A 262 22.03 10.30 -1.90
CA VAL A 262 21.94 11.63 -2.53
C VAL A 262 20.47 12.06 -2.58
N ARG A 263 20.11 13.14 -1.88
CA ARG A 263 18.72 13.58 -1.75
C ARG A 263 18.49 15.06 -2.08
N GLY A 264 17.41 15.37 -2.79
CA GLY A 264 16.94 16.74 -2.98
C GLY A 264 16.28 17.30 -1.73
N ILE A 265 16.61 18.53 -1.32
CA ILE A 265 16.03 19.23 -0.16
C ILE A 265 15.42 20.58 -0.55
N GLY A 266 14.28 20.92 0.07
CA GLY A 266 13.52 22.14 -0.24
C GLY A 266 12.70 22.09 -1.54
N GLY A 267 12.66 20.94 -2.20
CA GLY A 267 12.13 20.72 -3.55
C GLY A 267 13.00 19.70 -4.29
N ARG A 268 12.77 19.47 -5.58
CA ARG A 268 13.63 18.60 -6.39
C ARG A 268 14.88 19.36 -6.88
N ALA A 269 16.01 18.66 -6.93
CA ALA A 269 17.17 19.12 -7.67
C ALA A 269 17.04 18.61 -9.12
N HIS A 270 16.88 19.53 -10.07
CA HIS A 270 16.66 19.22 -11.49
C HIS A 270 17.99 19.21 -12.24
N LEU A 271 18.40 18.02 -12.66
CA LEU A 271 19.64 17.75 -13.36
C LEU A 271 19.34 17.63 -14.85
N ILE A 272 19.75 18.65 -15.60
CA ILE A 272 19.62 18.69 -17.06
C ILE A 272 20.94 18.24 -17.67
N ALA A 273 20.89 17.28 -18.59
CA ALA A 273 22.05 16.82 -19.34
C ALA A 273 22.68 17.94 -20.19
N PRO A 274 23.98 17.88 -20.50
CA PRO A 274 24.53 18.59 -21.66
C PRO A 274 23.93 18.00 -22.94
N ALA A 275 23.95 18.77 -24.04
CA ALA A 275 23.35 18.37 -25.34
C ALA A 275 23.83 17.02 -25.90
N THR A 276 24.98 16.51 -25.45
CA THR A 276 25.37 15.10 -25.59
C THR A 276 26.23 14.71 -24.39
N LEU A 277 25.90 13.58 -23.74
CA LEU A 277 26.67 13.08 -22.59
C LEU A 277 27.98 12.43 -23.06
N ALA A 278 29.10 13.11 -22.82
CA ALA A 278 30.46 12.68 -23.15
C ALA A 278 30.89 11.35 -22.49
N ASN A 279 30.22 10.89 -21.42
CA ASN A 279 30.45 9.57 -20.83
C ASN A 279 29.81 8.40 -21.60
N GLY A 280 28.99 8.67 -22.63
CA GLY A 280 28.31 7.65 -23.44
C GLY A 280 27.32 6.77 -22.65
N LYS A 281 26.84 7.25 -21.49
CA LYS A 281 26.09 6.44 -20.52
C LYS A 281 24.84 7.09 -19.94
N GLY A 282 24.96 8.27 -19.32
CA GLY A 282 23.86 8.88 -18.56
C GLY A 282 24.27 10.08 -17.69
N ILE A 283 23.28 10.87 -17.23
CA ILE A 283 23.49 12.06 -16.37
C ILE A 283 24.22 11.65 -15.09
N TRP A 284 23.70 10.65 -14.38
CA TRP A 284 24.43 9.96 -13.32
C TRP A 284 24.80 8.53 -13.75
N VAL A 285 26.05 8.15 -13.51
CA VAL A 285 26.52 6.76 -13.63
C VAL A 285 26.80 6.25 -12.21
N THR A 286 25.92 5.43 -11.66
CA THR A 286 26.05 4.90 -10.30
C THR A 286 26.76 3.55 -10.35
N GLN A 287 28.03 3.53 -9.97
CA GLN A 287 28.90 2.34 -9.96
C GLN A 287 29.09 1.77 -8.55
N GLY A 288 29.00 2.63 -7.52
CA GLY A 288 28.97 2.21 -6.12
C GLY A 288 27.73 1.35 -5.80
N ALA A 289 27.89 0.37 -4.93
CA ALA A 289 26.81 -0.45 -4.41
C ALA A 289 26.11 0.20 -3.20
N ASN A 290 24.85 -0.17 -2.93
CA ASN A 290 24.02 0.44 -1.88
C ASN A 290 23.87 1.96 -2.06
N MET A 291 23.48 2.40 -3.26
CA MET A 291 23.22 3.82 -3.55
C MET A 291 21.74 4.15 -3.45
N ILE A 292 21.41 5.17 -2.65
CA ILE A 292 20.05 5.69 -2.47
C ILE A 292 19.95 7.05 -3.16
N VAL A 293 18.93 7.23 -4.01
CA VAL A 293 18.61 8.48 -4.70
C VAL A 293 17.20 8.91 -4.31
N GLU A 294 17.04 10.12 -3.78
CA GLU A 294 15.76 10.61 -3.25
C GLU A 294 15.42 12.00 -3.78
N ASN A 295 14.20 12.18 -4.31
CA ASN A 295 13.69 13.51 -4.67
C ASN A 295 14.63 14.30 -5.64
N ILE A 296 15.19 13.60 -6.63
CA ILE A 296 16.01 14.18 -7.73
C ILE A 296 15.21 14.12 -9.04
N GLU A 297 15.47 15.03 -9.97
CA GLU A 297 14.81 15.12 -11.27
C GLU A 297 15.85 15.07 -12.40
N PHE A 298 15.60 14.28 -13.45
CA PHE A 298 16.58 13.96 -14.50
C PHE A 298 15.97 14.14 -15.90
N SER A 299 16.59 14.97 -16.75
CA SER A 299 16.09 15.18 -18.12
C SER A 299 17.14 15.48 -19.18
N GLY A 300 16.81 15.14 -20.44
CA GLY A 300 17.60 15.46 -21.63
C GLY A 300 18.75 14.49 -21.92
N ALA A 301 18.85 13.35 -21.22
CA ALA A 301 19.98 12.43 -21.35
C ALA A 301 20.03 11.78 -22.75
N ALA A 302 20.95 12.26 -23.60
CA ALA A 302 21.18 11.75 -24.95
C ALA A 302 22.66 11.45 -25.23
N VAL A 303 22.92 10.43 -26.06
CA VAL A 303 24.27 9.94 -26.43
C VAL A 303 24.31 9.43 -27.87
N PRO A 304 25.49 9.32 -28.52
CA PRO A 304 25.59 8.92 -29.92
C PRO A 304 25.10 7.51 -30.27
N ASN A 305 24.85 6.64 -29.27
CA ASN A 305 24.38 5.26 -29.45
C ASN A 305 22.92 5.04 -28.98
N ARG A 306 22.15 6.13 -28.81
CA ARG A 306 20.71 6.13 -28.48
C ARG A 306 20.31 5.35 -27.22
N ASN A 307 21.21 5.21 -26.24
CA ASN A 307 20.90 4.58 -24.95
C ASN A 307 21.34 5.42 -23.74
N GLY A 308 21.22 6.74 -23.84
CA GLY A 308 21.47 7.67 -22.74
C GLY A 308 20.46 7.42 -21.62
N ALA A 309 20.82 7.76 -20.39
CA ALA A 309 19.93 7.54 -19.24
C ALA A 309 19.96 8.69 -18.23
N GLY A 310 18.84 8.97 -17.57
CA GLY A 310 18.86 9.81 -16.37
C GLY A 310 19.78 9.20 -15.31
N ILE A 311 19.62 7.90 -15.05
CA ILE A 311 20.58 7.08 -14.30
C ILE A 311 21.04 5.89 -15.14
N ARG A 312 22.37 5.76 -15.31
CA ARG A 312 23.04 4.54 -15.74
C ARG A 312 23.49 3.76 -14.50
N ALA A 313 22.74 2.75 -14.10
CA ALA A 313 23.02 1.99 -12.88
C ALA A 313 23.96 0.81 -13.18
N ASP A 314 25.27 1.03 -13.04
CA ASP A 314 26.30 0.00 -13.20
C ASP A 314 26.54 -0.82 -11.89
N GLY A 315 26.14 -0.28 -10.73
CA GLY A 315 26.30 -0.88 -9.40
C GLY A 315 25.17 -1.82 -8.96
N GLN A 316 25.25 -2.29 -7.72
CA GLN A 316 24.32 -3.25 -7.08
C GLN A 316 23.52 -2.58 -5.95
N ASP A 317 22.35 -3.13 -5.63
CA ASP A 317 21.52 -2.72 -4.48
C ASP A 317 21.17 -1.23 -4.50
N MET A 318 20.46 -0.80 -5.54
CA MET A 318 20.10 0.61 -5.75
C MET A 318 18.68 0.92 -5.30
N VAL A 319 18.47 2.08 -4.68
CA VAL A 319 17.15 2.57 -4.28
C VAL A 319 16.88 3.93 -4.90
N ILE A 320 15.68 4.10 -5.48
CA ILE A 320 15.18 5.36 -6.03
C ILE A 320 13.83 5.67 -5.37
N CYS A 321 13.68 6.88 -4.86
CA CYS A 321 12.45 7.31 -4.20
C CYS A 321 12.08 8.77 -4.53
N GLY A 322 10.79 9.08 -4.69
CA GLY A 322 10.29 10.47 -4.87
C GLY A 322 10.78 11.20 -6.13
N SER A 323 11.48 10.49 -7.02
CA SER A 323 12.30 11.08 -8.09
C SER A 323 11.56 11.12 -9.43
N TYR A 324 11.99 11.98 -10.36
CA TYR A 324 11.36 12.14 -11.68
C TYR A 324 12.37 11.96 -12.81
N PHE A 325 11.98 11.21 -13.84
CA PHE A 325 12.80 10.92 -15.01
C PHE A 325 11.99 11.22 -16.26
N HIS A 326 12.35 12.25 -17.00
CA HIS A 326 11.57 12.67 -18.16
C HIS A 326 12.40 13.19 -19.33
N ASP A 327 11.88 13.01 -20.55
CA ASP A 327 12.45 13.56 -21.77
C ASP A 327 13.95 13.16 -21.96
N ASN A 328 14.28 11.92 -21.59
CA ASN A 328 15.59 11.27 -21.78
C ASN A 328 15.49 10.16 -22.86
N GLU A 329 16.62 9.71 -23.41
CA GLU A 329 16.62 8.47 -24.21
C GLU A 329 16.14 7.28 -23.35
N ASN A 330 16.65 7.08 -22.13
CA ASN A 330 16.04 6.22 -21.10
C ASN A 330 15.85 6.99 -19.79
N GLY A 331 14.81 6.68 -19.01
CA GLY A 331 14.72 7.17 -17.63
C GLY A 331 15.81 6.53 -16.77
N ILE A 332 15.80 5.20 -16.71
CA ILE A 332 16.86 4.38 -16.11
C ILE A 332 17.28 3.23 -17.03
N LEU A 333 18.58 2.96 -17.09
CA LEU A 333 19.17 1.79 -17.76
C LEU A 333 20.28 1.23 -16.87
N GLY A 334 20.25 -0.06 -16.52
CA GLY A 334 21.31 -0.62 -15.67
C GLY A 334 21.01 -1.99 -15.06
N LEU A 335 21.64 -2.29 -13.92
CA LEU A 335 21.53 -3.54 -13.17
C LEU A 335 21.81 -4.79 -14.02
N ASN A 336 22.87 -4.74 -14.84
CA ASN A 336 23.39 -5.90 -15.60
C ASN A 336 24.56 -6.57 -14.88
N THR A 337 24.46 -6.67 -13.56
CA THR A 337 25.51 -7.14 -12.63
C THR A 337 25.49 -8.65 -12.41
N GLY A 338 24.40 -9.33 -12.78
CA GLY A 338 24.18 -10.76 -12.54
C GLY A 338 23.74 -11.09 -11.10
N ASN A 339 23.59 -10.07 -10.27
CA ASN A 339 23.19 -10.15 -8.86
C ASN A 339 22.70 -8.77 -8.35
N GLY A 340 22.22 -8.71 -7.11
CA GLY A 340 21.83 -7.48 -6.42
C GLY A 340 20.40 -7.02 -6.72
N ASN A 341 19.95 -5.98 -6.01
CA ASN A 341 18.56 -5.54 -5.98
C ASN A 341 18.38 -4.14 -6.61
N LEU A 342 17.14 -3.84 -7.01
CA LEU A 342 16.67 -2.47 -7.30
C LEU A 342 15.29 -2.26 -6.69
N LEU A 343 15.12 -1.14 -5.97
CA LEU A 343 13.84 -0.64 -5.51
C LEU A 343 13.58 0.74 -6.15
N ILE A 344 12.45 0.90 -6.82
CA ILE A 344 11.90 2.18 -7.26
C ILE A 344 10.56 2.37 -6.55
N GLU A 345 10.38 3.48 -5.83
CA GLU A 345 9.11 3.79 -5.17
C GLU A 345 8.73 5.28 -5.19
N TYR A 346 7.44 5.58 -5.17
CA TYR A 346 6.91 6.97 -5.21
C TYR A 346 7.53 7.84 -6.33
N SER A 347 7.92 7.24 -7.45
CA SER A 347 8.72 7.92 -8.48
C SER A 347 7.99 7.94 -9.83
N GLU A 348 8.26 8.99 -10.61
CA GLU A 348 7.58 9.28 -11.87
C GLU A 348 8.55 9.10 -13.05
N PHE A 349 8.05 8.52 -14.15
CA PHE A 349 8.80 8.29 -15.38
C PHE A 349 7.92 8.63 -16.58
N ALA A 350 8.26 9.67 -17.35
CA ALA A 350 7.41 10.25 -18.39
C ALA A 350 8.18 10.55 -19.68
N ARG A 351 7.65 10.26 -20.87
CA ARG A 351 8.22 10.73 -22.16
C ARG A 351 9.72 10.42 -22.35
N ASN A 352 10.22 9.35 -21.73
CA ASN A 352 11.52 8.80 -22.10
C ASN A 352 11.30 7.77 -23.21
N GLY A 353 12.35 7.45 -23.96
CA GLY A 353 12.32 6.43 -25.00
C GLY A 353 12.56 6.98 -26.40
N GLY A 354 12.61 6.04 -27.34
CA GLY A 354 12.80 6.25 -28.76
C GLY A 354 13.21 4.94 -29.42
N CYS A 355 12.77 4.68 -30.65
CA CYS A 355 13.16 3.51 -31.42
C CYS A 355 13.84 3.95 -32.71
N GLU A 356 15.18 3.95 -32.70
CA GLU A 356 16.00 4.56 -33.74
C GLU A 356 16.61 3.47 -34.67
N PRO A 357 16.51 3.61 -36.01
CA PRO A 357 17.04 2.63 -36.96
C PRO A 357 18.53 2.32 -36.72
N GLY A 358 18.83 1.06 -36.44
CA GLY A 358 20.19 0.57 -36.17
C GLY A 358 20.61 0.56 -34.69
N PHE A 359 19.83 1.19 -33.78
CA PHE A 359 20.15 1.25 -32.35
C PHE A 359 19.20 0.45 -31.45
N GLY A 360 18.00 0.13 -31.95
CA GLY A 360 16.95 -0.52 -31.18
C GLY A 360 16.07 0.51 -30.46
N CYS A 361 15.45 0.09 -29.35
CA CYS A 361 14.57 0.96 -28.56
C CYS A 361 15.17 1.26 -27.18
N SER A 362 14.87 2.46 -26.68
CA SER A 362 15.09 2.92 -25.31
C SER A 362 13.74 3.12 -24.59
N HIS A 363 13.72 3.20 -23.25
CA HIS A 363 12.51 3.00 -22.44
C HIS A 363 12.41 3.93 -21.22
N ASN A 364 11.23 4.07 -20.61
CA ASN A 364 11.12 4.69 -19.28
C ASN A 364 12.00 3.94 -18.26
N MET A 365 11.92 2.61 -18.21
CA MET A 365 12.80 1.78 -17.38
C MET A 365 13.33 0.58 -18.17
N TYR A 366 14.65 0.39 -18.16
CA TYR A 366 15.33 -0.83 -18.62
C TYR A 366 16.17 -1.40 -17.46
N ILE A 367 15.64 -2.44 -16.81
CA ILE A 367 16.33 -3.16 -15.74
C ILE A 367 16.97 -4.44 -16.29
N GLY A 368 18.23 -4.63 -16.00
CA GLY A 368 19.09 -5.71 -16.51
C GLY A 368 18.98 -7.03 -15.76
N ASN A 369 19.97 -7.90 -15.95
CA ASN A 369 20.09 -9.15 -15.20
C ASN A 369 20.57 -8.88 -13.76
N SER A 370 19.63 -8.90 -12.82
CA SER A 370 19.86 -8.76 -11.37
C SER A 370 19.04 -9.79 -10.59
N ASP A 371 19.21 -9.87 -9.27
CA ASP A 371 18.44 -10.83 -8.47
C ASP A 371 16.97 -10.41 -8.34
N ARG A 372 16.70 -9.14 -8.03
CA ARG A 372 15.33 -8.66 -7.80
C ARG A 372 15.11 -7.21 -8.17
N PHE A 373 14.06 -6.97 -8.95
CA PHE A 373 13.50 -5.64 -9.19
C PHE A 373 12.19 -5.46 -8.42
N THR A 374 12.02 -4.32 -7.74
CA THR A 374 10.76 -3.91 -7.10
C THR A 374 10.39 -2.51 -7.56
N LEU A 375 9.17 -2.36 -8.09
CA LEU A 375 8.57 -1.09 -8.49
C LEU A 375 7.24 -0.94 -7.73
N ARG A 376 7.08 0.13 -6.94
CA ARG A 376 5.86 0.33 -6.15
C ARG A 376 5.39 1.77 -5.98
N TYR A 377 4.08 1.99 -5.91
CA TYR A 377 3.47 3.31 -5.66
C TYR A 377 3.89 4.40 -6.67
N SER A 378 4.35 3.98 -7.85
CA SER A 378 5.05 4.80 -8.84
C SER A 378 4.22 4.96 -10.11
N TYR A 379 4.56 5.97 -10.91
CA TYR A 379 3.85 6.31 -12.14
C TYR A 379 4.83 6.25 -13.33
N SER A 380 4.67 5.27 -14.22
CA SER A 380 5.40 5.24 -15.49
C SER A 380 4.40 5.42 -16.63
N HIS A 381 4.64 6.40 -17.48
CA HIS A 381 3.65 6.78 -18.49
C HIS A 381 4.25 7.39 -19.76
N HIS A 382 3.44 7.37 -20.83
CA HIS A 382 3.67 8.03 -22.11
C HIS A 382 5.13 7.87 -22.61
N SER A 383 5.67 6.65 -22.69
CA SER A 383 7.02 6.50 -23.28
C SER A 383 6.96 6.74 -24.80
N ASN A 384 8.04 7.30 -25.36
CA ASN A 384 8.13 7.63 -26.77
C ASN A 384 8.46 6.36 -27.57
N VAL A 385 7.44 5.59 -27.93
CA VAL A 385 7.60 4.14 -28.19
C VAL A 385 8.28 3.50 -26.97
N GLY A 386 9.23 2.57 -27.12
CA GLY A 386 9.87 1.94 -25.97
C GLY A 386 8.90 1.15 -25.10
N HIS A 387 9.15 1.05 -23.79
CA HIS A 387 8.25 0.37 -22.83
C HIS A 387 8.14 1.23 -21.56
N LEU A 388 7.01 1.15 -20.85
CA LEU A 388 6.86 1.80 -19.54
C LEU A 388 7.73 1.11 -18.47
N VAL A 389 7.84 -0.23 -18.54
CA VAL A 389 8.71 -1.05 -17.69
C VAL A 389 9.29 -2.22 -18.51
N LYS A 390 10.63 -2.36 -18.57
CA LYS A 390 11.33 -3.56 -19.04
C LYS A 390 12.23 -4.11 -17.93
N SER A 391 12.17 -5.40 -17.61
CA SER A 391 13.03 -6.01 -16.58
C SER A 391 13.49 -7.43 -16.89
N ARG A 392 14.80 -7.69 -16.75
CA ARG A 392 15.41 -9.02 -16.84
C ARG A 392 15.78 -9.62 -15.48
N ALA A 393 15.38 -8.99 -14.36
CA ALA A 393 15.65 -9.49 -13.02
C ALA A 393 15.02 -10.87 -12.77
N ARG A 394 15.69 -11.71 -11.95
CA ARG A 394 15.25 -13.08 -11.65
C ARG A 394 13.95 -13.12 -10.85
N GLU A 395 13.74 -12.13 -9.99
CA GLU A 395 12.48 -11.85 -9.30
C GLU A 395 11.97 -10.44 -9.66
N ASN A 396 10.68 -10.29 -9.96
CA ASN A 396 10.06 -9.01 -10.29
C ASN A 396 8.86 -8.74 -9.37
N ARG A 397 8.82 -7.59 -8.70
CA ARG A 397 7.72 -7.15 -7.84
C ARG A 397 7.18 -5.82 -8.35
N ILE A 398 6.19 -5.88 -9.24
CA ILE A 398 5.49 -4.71 -9.77
C ILE A 398 4.19 -4.56 -8.98
N LEU A 399 4.19 -3.70 -7.97
CA LEU A 399 3.15 -3.66 -6.93
C LEU A 399 2.53 -2.27 -6.79
N TYR A 400 1.21 -2.13 -6.92
CA TYR A 400 0.48 -0.89 -6.59
C TYR A 400 0.90 0.35 -7.39
N ASN A 401 1.18 0.21 -8.69
CA ASN A 401 1.61 1.30 -9.59
C ASN A 401 0.48 1.78 -10.52
N ARG A 402 0.75 2.89 -11.21
CA ARG A 402 0.03 3.34 -12.40
C ARG A 402 0.97 3.24 -13.61
N LEU A 403 0.58 2.46 -14.62
CA LEU A 403 1.37 2.17 -15.81
C LEU A 403 0.49 2.41 -17.05
N MET A 404 0.53 3.63 -17.63
CA MET A 404 -0.47 4.08 -18.61
C MET A 404 0.11 4.92 -19.75
N ASP A 405 -0.44 4.78 -20.95
CA ASP A 405 -0.20 5.72 -22.05
C ASP A 405 -1.17 6.92 -22.02
N GLU A 406 -2.28 6.78 -21.30
CA GLU A 406 -3.38 7.74 -21.19
C GLU A 406 -3.94 8.14 -22.57
N THR A 407 -3.90 9.42 -22.96
CA THR A 407 -4.55 9.90 -24.20
C THR A 407 -3.68 9.69 -25.44
N ASP A 408 -2.40 10.07 -25.35
CA ASP A 408 -1.51 10.25 -26.50
C ASP A 408 -0.20 9.46 -26.41
N GLY A 409 0.10 8.85 -25.25
CA GLY A 409 1.24 7.95 -25.05
C GLY A 409 1.31 6.81 -26.06
N SER A 410 2.54 6.40 -26.37
CA SER A 410 2.85 5.52 -27.50
C SER A 410 3.70 4.30 -27.12
N ALA A 411 3.75 3.92 -25.84
CA ALA A 411 4.55 2.80 -25.38
C ALA A 411 4.21 1.52 -26.15
N SER A 412 5.19 0.63 -26.30
CA SER A 412 5.00 -0.69 -26.93
C SER A 412 4.36 -1.67 -25.95
N TYR A 413 4.94 -1.82 -24.74
CA TYR A 413 4.38 -2.60 -23.63
C TYR A 413 4.27 -1.75 -22.37
N ASN A 414 3.25 -1.98 -21.53
CA ASN A 414 3.24 -1.43 -20.17
C ASN A 414 4.27 -2.17 -19.28
N ILE A 415 4.36 -3.51 -19.41
CA ILE A 415 5.36 -4.33 -18.74
C ILE A 415 5.92 -5.36 -19.72
N ASP A 416 7.23 -5.40 -19.88
CA ASP A 416 7.93 -6.51 -20.52
C ASP A 416 8.91 -7.19 -19.54
N LEU A 417 8.73 -8.49 -19.38
CA LEU A 417 9.56 -9.39 -18.58
C LEU A 417 10.19 -10.43 -19.52
N PRO A 418 11.10 -10.00 -20.42
CA PRO A 418 11.39 -10.74 -21.64
C PRO A 418 12.10 -12.07 -21.39
N ASN A 419 12.80 -12.22 -20.26
CA ASN A 419 13.50 -13.46 -19.90
C ASN A 419 12.75 -14.35 -18.89
N GLY A 420 11.50 -14.01 -18.57
CA GLY A 420 10.76 -14.63 -17.47
C GLY A 420 11.35 -14.25 -16.11
N GLY A 421 11.29 -15.16 -15.14
CA GLY A 421 11.63 -14.90 -13.74
C GLY A 421 10.39 -14.95 -12.84
N LEU A 422 10.60 -15.15 -11.53
CA LEU A 422 9.54 -15.22 -10.54
C LEU A 422 8.88 -13.84 -10.39
N SER A 423 7.69 -13.67 -10.95
CA SER A 423 7.15 -12.34 -11.22
C SER A 423 5.79 -12.12 -10.60
N TYR A 424 5.65 -11.01 -9.88
CA TYR A 424 4.46 -10.57 -9.18
C TYR A 424 4.00 -9.23 -9.76
N VAL A 425 2.84 -9.23 -10.41
CA VAL A 425 2.14 -8.03 -10.88
C VAL A 425 0.86 -7.95 -10.05
N VAL A 426 0.87 -7.12 -8.99
CA VAL A 426 -0.20 -7.09 -7.98
C VAL A 426 -0.70 -5.67 -7.71
N GLY A 427 -2.02 -5.46 -7.72
CA GLY A 427 -2.62 -4.19 -7.29
C GLY A 427 -2.38 -2.99 -8.23
N ASN A 428 -1.90 -3.20 -9.46
CA ASN A 428 -1.57 -2.11 -10.38
C ASN A 428 -2.76 -1.68 -11.23
N LEU A 429 -2.75 -0.41 -11.63
CA LEU A 429 -3.52 0.11 -12.75
C LEU A 429 -2.65 0.05 -14.00
N LEU A 430 -3.13 -0.62 -15.05
CA LEU A 430 -2.48 -0.72 -16.36
C LEU A 430 -3.42 -0.19 -17.44
N GLN A 431 -2.92 0.64 -18.36
CA GLN A 431 -3.70 1.05 -19.53
C GLN A 431 -2.85 1.10 -20.81
N GLN A 432 -3.47 0.59 -21.89
CA GLN A 432 -2.98 0.67 -23.26
C GLN A 432 -3.69 1.81 -23.98
N GLY A 433 -2.91 2.75 -24.52
CA GLY A 433 -3.45 3.91 -25.22
C GLY A 433 -3.90 3.59 -26.65
N PRO A 434 -4.63 4.51 -27.30
CA PRO A 434 -5.04 4.35 -28.70
C PRO A 434 -3.84 4.33 -29.67
N ASN A 435 -2.70 4.91 -29.27
CA ASN A 435 -1.47 5.02 -30.07
C ASN A 435 -0.41 3.94 -29.76
N THR A 436 -0.69 3.00 -28.85
CA THR A 436 0.27 1.95 -28.45
C THR A 436 0.69 1.07 -29.64
N ASP A 437 2.01 0.96 -29.82
CA ASP A 437 2.69 0.20 -30.87
C ASP A 437 2.31 -1.31 -30.86
N ASN A 438 2.59 -2.03 -29.77
CA ASN A 438 2.41 -3.47 -29.72
C ASN A 438 1.07 -3.86 -29.09
N PRO A 439 0.34 -4.85 -29.65
CA PRO A 439 -0.97 -5.25 -29.12
C PRO A 439 -0.99 -5.84 -27.70
N ALA A 440 0.12 -6.12 -27.02
CA ALA A 440 0.10 -6.68 -25.67
C ALA A 440 0.34 -5.65 -24.54
N LEU A 441 -0.34 -5.77 -23.40
CA LEU A 441 -0.09 -4.92 -22.21
C LEU A 441 1.08 -5.45 -21.37
N ILE A 442 1.04 -6.75 -21.07
CA ILE A 442 2.12 -7.48 -20.38
C ILE A 442 2.70 -8.52 -21.33
N ALA A 443 4.02 -8.47 -21.55
CA ALA A 443 4.79 -9.52 -22.22
C ALA A 443 5.63 -10.30 -21.20
N TYR A 444 5.62 -11.63 -21.28
CA TYR A 444 6.39 -12.51 -20.40
C TYR A 444 7.14 -13.58 -21.20
N GLY A 445 8.46 -13.66 -21.02
CA GLY A 445 9.31 -14.65 -21.70
C GLY A 445 9.53 -14.38 -23.19
N ALA A 446 9.28 -13.16 -23.67
CA ALA A 446 9.32 -12.78 -25.10
C ALA A 446 10.69 -12.96 -25.78
N GLU A 447 11.78 -12.86 -25.03
CA GLU A 447 13.16 -13.13 -25.49
C GLU A 447 13.68 -14.51 -25.01
N GLY A 448 12.78 -15.38 -24.52
CA GLY A 448 13.06 -16.74 -24.07
C GLY A 448 13.21 -16.88 -22.55
N LEU A 449 12.67 -17.96 -21.99
CA LEU A 449 12.64 -18.28 -20.56
C LEU A 449 14.04 -18.68 -20.02
N THR A 450 14.94 -17.71 -19.88
CA THR A 450 16.33 -17.95 -19.44
C THR A 450 16.55 -17.69 -17.96
N ASN A 451 15.60 -17.09 -17.24
CA ASN A 451 15.68 -16.94 -15.78
C ASN A 451 15.32 -18.24 -15.04
N PRO A 452 15.83 -18.48 -13.81
CA PRO A 452 15.67 -19.76 -13.11
C PRO A 452 14.23 -20.15 -12.72
N SER A 453 13.28 -19.23 -12.82
CA SER A 453 11.85 -19.46 -12.63
C SER A 453 11.09 -18.97 -13.86
N SER A 454 10.02 -19.68 -14.22
CA SER A 454 9.08 -19.32 -15.29
C SER A 454 7.67 -19.11 -14.74
N THR A 455 7.55 -18.56 -13.53
CA THR A 455 6.28 -18.38 -12.80
C THR A 455 5.83 -16.92 -12.74
N LEU A 456 4.60 -16.65 -13.19
CA LEU A 456 3.99 -15.32 -13.20
C LEU A 456 2.69 -15.30 -12.36
N TYR A 457 2.56 -14.31 -11.48
CA TYR A 457 1.36 -14.02 -10.71
C TYR A 457 0.82 -12.65 -11.13
N VAL A 458 -0.40 -12.61 -11.65
CA VAL A 458 -1.12 -11.40 -12.03
C VAL A 458 -2.37 -11.34 -11.16
N VAL A 459 -2.37 -10.54 -10.11
CA VAL A 459 -3.40 -10.59 -9.05
C VAL A 459 -3.95 -9.20 -8.73
N ASN A 460 -5.28 -9.06 -8.69
CA ASN A 460 -5.93 -7.82 -8.27
C ASN A 460 -5.44 -6.57 -9.05
N ASN A 461 -5.22 -6.67 -10.37
CA ASN A 461 -4.92 -5.50 -11.20
C ASN A 461 -6.18 -5.00 -11.92
N THR A 462 -6.21 -3.71 -12.25
CA THR A 462 -7.20 -3.15 -13.18
C THR A 462 -6.49 -2.84 -14.49
N PHE A 463 -6.90 -3.50 -15.56
CA PHE A 463 -6.43 -3.29 -16.93
C PHE A 463 -7.50 -2.54 -17.73
N VAL A 464 -7.09 -1.56 -18.52
CA VAL A 464 -7.93 -0.89 -19.53
C VAL A 464 -7.22 -0.95 -20.88
N ASN A 465 -7.93 -1.33 -21.94
CA ASN A 465 -7.43 -1.27 -23.30
C ASN A 465 -8.29 -0.32 -24.15
N ASP A 466 -7.71 0.82 -24.53
CA ASP A 466 -8.35 1.81 -25.42
C ASP A 466 -7.95 1.61 -26.90
N ARG A 467 -7.10 0.62 -27.21
CA ARG A 467 -6.63 0.29 -28.56
C ARG A 467 -7.76 -0.34 -29.39
N ALA A 468 -8.28 0.43 -30.33
CA ALA A 468 -9.51 0.10 -31.09
C ALA A 468 -9.46 -1.23 -31.87
N GLN A 469 -8.26 -1.71 -32.26
CA GLN A 469 -8.06 -2.99 -32.95
C GLN A 469 -7.99 -4.19 -31.97
N GLY A 470 -8.20 -3.94 -30.67
CA GLY A 470 -7.99 -4.91 -29.61
C GLY A 470 -6.52 -5.15 -29.29
N GLY A 471 -6.29 -6.11 -28.41
CA GLY A 471 -4.98 -6.50 -27.90
C GLY A 471 -4.99 -7.78 -27.08
N THR A 472 -3.90 -8.04 -26.36
CA THR A 472 -3.75 -9.16 -25.41
C THR A 472 -3.32 -8.61 -24.06
N PHE A 473 -4.14 -8.78 -23.02
CA PHE A 473 -3.82 -8.24 -21.69
C PHE A 473 -2.58 -8.89 -21.07
N VAL A 474 -2.41 -10.21 -21.23
CA VAL A 474 -1.21 -10.95 -20.80
C VAL A 474 -0.74 -11.90 -21.91
N GLN A 475 0.37 -11.58 -22.57
CA GLN A 475 1.00 -12.43 -23.60
C GLN A 475 2.17 -13.21 -22.99
N ILE A 476 2.07 -14.54 -23.01
CA ILE A 476 3.01 -15.46 -22.36
C ILE A 476 3.70 -16.34 -23.40
N SER A 477 5.01 -16.21 -23.50
CA SER A 477 5.88 -17.00 -24.38
C SER A 477 6.49 -18.20 -23.66
N GLY A 478 7.01 -19.17 -24.41
CA GLY A 478 7.64 -20.38 -23.88
C GLY A 478 6.69 -21.58 -23.64
N GLY A 479 5.43 -21.48 -24.07
CA GLY A 479 4.49 -22.60 -24.09
C GLY A 479 4.19 -23.16 -22.70
N ALA A 480 4.13 -24.49 -22.57
CA ALA A 480 3.73 -25.16 -21.33
C ALA A 480 4.67 -24.89 -20.13
N THR A 481 5.92 -24.49 -20.38
CA THR A 481 6.95 -24.21 -19.36
C THR A 481 6.67 -22.93 -18.57
N ALA A 482 6.04 -21.92 -19.18
CA ALA A 482 5.62 -20.72 -18.47
C ALA A 482 4.33 -21.02 -17.69
N MET A 483 4.37 -20.89 -16.36
CA MET A 483 3.22 -21.08 -15.49
C MET A 483 2.68 -19.73 -15.03
N ALA A 484 1.38 -19.48 -15.19
CA ALA A 484 0.76 -18.24 -14.74
C ALA A 484 -0.48 -18.45 -13.86
N THR A 485 -0.67 -17.57 -12.89
CA THR A 485 -1.90 -17.45 -12.10
C THR A 485 -2.49 -16.05 -12.29
N LEU A 486 -3.66 -15.96 -12.92
CA LEU A 486 -4.44 -14.73 -13.06
C LEU A 486 -5.63 -14.80 -12.10
N ARG A 487 -5.67 -13.94 -11.07
CA ARG A 487 -6.78 -13.92 -10.09
C ARG A 487 -7.26 -12.50 -9.75
N ASN A 488 -8.57 -12.31 -9.59
CA ASN A 488 -9.18 -11.03 -9.19
C ASN A 488 -8.83 -9.83 -10.10
N ASN A 489 -8.44 -10.05 -11.36
CA ASN A 489 -8.15 -8.94 -12.27
C ASN A 489 -9.42 -8.45 -12.95
N LEU A 490 -9.54 -7.13 -13.06
CA LEU A 490 -10.58 -6.46 -13.84
C LEU A 490 -9.99 -6.08 -15.21
N PHE A 491 -10.56 -6.62 -16.29
CA PHE A 491 -10.16 -6.36 -17.66
C PHE A 491 -11.24 -5.51 -18.36
N VAL A 492 -10.88 -4.33 -18.84
CA VAL A 492 -11.79 -3.37 -19.47
C VAL A 492 -11.39 -3.13 -20.92
N GLY A 493 -12.37 -3.11 -21.82
CA GLY A 493 -12.14 -2.87 -23.25
C GLY A 493 -11.88 -4.15 -24.06
N PRO A 494 -11.68 -4.04 -25.39
CA PRO A 494 -11.53 -5.18 -26.29
C PRO A 494 -10.17 -5.88 -26.13
N GLY A 495 -10.17 -7.20 -26.00
CA GLY A 495 -8.92 -7.97 -26.07
C GLY A 495 -9.02 -9.40 -25.58
N THR A 496 -7.93 -10.15 -25.78
CA THR A 496 -7.73 -11.49 -25.23
C THR A 496 -7.14 -11.38 -23.83
N VAL A 497 -7.81 -11.93 -22.81
CA VAL A 497 -7.35 -11.89 -21.41
C VAL A 497 -5.94 -12.46 -21.24
N VAL A 498 -5.67 -13.62 -21.85
CA VAL A 498 -4.35 -14.26 -21.79
C VAL A 498 -4.11 -15.14 -23.03
N SER A 499 -2.87 -15.15 -23.51
CA SER A 499 -2.43 -15.92 -24.67
C SER A 499 -1.12 -16.66 -24.35
N GLY A 500 -1.07 -17.96 -24.63
CA GLY A 500 0.06 -18.82 -24.28
C GLY A 500 0.17 -19.13 -22.78
N GLY A 501 1.22 -19.88 -22.42
CA GLY A 501 1.46 -20.35 -21.06
C GLY A 501 0.55 -21.50 -20.59
N THR A 502 0.90 -22.09 -19.45
CA THR A 502 0.03 -22.93 -18.62
C THR A 502 -0.63 -22.04 -17.57
N VAL A 503 -1.90 -21.65 -17.80
CA VAL A 503 -2.55 -20.57 -17.04
C VAL A 503 -3.68 -21.09 -16.14
N THR A 504 -3.58 -20.80 -14.85
CA THR A 504 -4.69 -20.93 -13.88
C THR A 504 -5.43 -19.60 -13.78
N GLN A 505 -6.75 -19.62 -13.95
CA GLN A 505 -7.61 -18.44 -13.81
C GLN A 505 -8.68 -18.64 -12.73
N ALA A 506 -8.96 -17.61 -11.93
CA ALA A 506 -10.04 -17.60 -10.95
C ALA A 506 -10.53 -16.17 -10.69
N THR A 507 -11.85 -15.95 -10.59
CA THR A 507 -12.47 -14.65 -10.23
C THR A 507 -11.90 -13.43 -10.95
N ASN A 508 -11.45 -13.57 -12.20
CA ASN A 508 -11.21 -12.44 -13.09
C ASN A 508 -12.54 -12.00 -13.72
N LEU A 509 -12.67 -10.72 -14.03
CA LEU A 509 -13.84 -10.15 -14.70
C LEU A 509 -13.42 -9.42 -15.98
N THR A 510 -14.25 -9.50 -17.01
CA THR A 510 -14.09 -8.72 -18.24
C THR A 510 -15.37 -7.92 -18.49
N THR A 511 -15.26 -6.62 -18.77
CA THR A 511 -16.42 -5.74 -18.96
C THR A 511 -16.15 -4.61 -19.97
N SER A 512 -17.19 -4.15 -20.66
CA SER A 512 -17.21 -2.90 -21.41
C SER A 512 -17.86 -1.74 -20.62
N ALA A 513 -18.48 -2.04 -19.48
CA ALA A 513 -19.11 -1.08 -18.59
C ALA A 513 -18.53 -1.24 -17.16
N PRO A 514 -17.38 -0.61 -16.86
CA PRO A 514 -16.74 -0.72 -15.54
C PRO A 514 -17.34 0.25 -14.51
N ASN A 515 -18.10 1.25 -14.94
CA ASN A 515 -18.69 2.30 -14.09
C ASN A 515 -17.68 2.96 -13.14
N PHE A 516 -16.43 3.19 -13.59
CA PHE A 516 -15.42 3.92 -12.83
C PHE A 516 -15.81 5.38 -12.60
N VAL A 517 -15.18 6.02 -11.60
CA VAL A 517 -15.41 7.43 -11.24
C VAL A 517 -15.24 8.37 -12.45
N SER A 518 -14.20 8.21 -13.26
CA SER A 518 -14.06 8.95 -14.53
C SER A 518 -13.07 8.28 -15.48
N ILE A 519 -13.57 7.62 -16.53
CA ILE A 519 -12.72 7.01 -17.57
C ILE A 519 -11.93 8.10 -18.32
N GLY A 520 -12.58 9.22 -18.68
CA GLY A 520 -11.98 10.30 -19.47
C GLY A 520 -10.95 11.16 -18.74
N SER A 521 -10.78 10.97 -17.42
CA SER A 521 -9.64 11.50 -16.65
C SER A 521 -8.81 10.39 -16.02
N PHE A 522 -8.90 9.17 -16.57
CA PHE A 522 -8.11 8.00 -16.17
C PHE A 522 -8.19 7.68 -14.66
N ASP A 523 -9.35 7.97 -14.04
CA ASP A 523 -9.68 7.68 -12.64
C ASP A 523 -10.50 6.39 -12.57
N TYR A 524 -9.78 5.28 -12.41
CA TYR A 524 -10.33 3.91 -12.43
C TYR A 524 -10.72 3.41 -11.04
N ARG A 525 -11.00 4.32 -10.09
CA ARG A 525 -11.63 3.95 -8.82
C ARG A 525 -13.07 3.46 -9.07
N PRO A 526 -13.53 2.43 -8.34
CA PRO A 526 -14.88 1.91 -8.48
C PRO A 526 -15.92 2.92 -7.98
N THR A 527 -17.12 2.87 -8.57
CA THR A 527 -18.33 3.43 -7.95
C THR A 527 -19.16 2.31 -7.33
N SER A 528 -20.24 2.65 -6.61
CA SER A 528 -21.17 1.68 -6.01
C SER A 528 -21.87 0.73 -7.00
N ILE A 529 -21.69 0.93 -8.31
CA ILE A 529 -22.20 0.07 -9.39
C ILE A 529 -21.08 -0.49 -10.29
N THR A 530 -19.81 -0.41 -9.89
CA THR A 530 -18.72 -1.10 -10.58
C THR A 530 -18.89 -2.62 -10.43
N PRO A 531 -18.93 -3.39 -11.53
CA PRO A 531 -19.07 -4.84 -11.43
C PRO A 531 -17.77 -5.45 -10.89
N GLY A 532 -17.88 -6.39 -9.96
CA GLY A 532 -16.73 -7.03 -9.30
C GLY A 532 -16.58 -6.72 -7.80
N ILE A 533 -17.40 -5.80 -7.27
CA ILE A 533 -17.45 -5.49 -5.82
C ILE A 533 -17.95 -6.72 -5.04
N ASP A 534 -17.27 -7.05 -3.93
CA ASP A 534 -17.49 -8.25 -3.11
C ASP A 534 -17.37 -9.59 -3.88
N GLN A 535 -16.85 -9.62 -5.12
CA GLN A 535 -16.82 -10.83 -5.99
C GLN A 535 -15.44 -11.51 -6.11
N GLY A 536 -14.38 -10.95 -5.52
CA GLY A 536 -13.05 -11.57 -5.56
C GLY A 536 -12.95 -12.79 -4.64
N SER A 537 -11.96 -13.64 -4.92
CA SER A 537 -11.61 -14.77 -4.06
C SER A 537 -10.29 -14.53 -3.33
N ALA A 538 -10.07 -15.19 -2.20
CA ALA A 538 -8.84 -15.06 -1.42
C ALA A 538 -7.59 -15.24 -2.32
N PRO A 539 -6.70 -14.21 -2.44
CA PRO A 539 -5.55 -14.26 -3.34
C PRO A 539 -4.57 -15.41 -3.07
N GLY A 540 -4.42 -15.79 -1.79
CA GLY A 540 -3.51 -16.85 -1.36
C GLY A 540 -2.06 -16.40 -1.29
N LYS A 541 -1.13 -17.34 -1.38
CA LYS A 541 0.32 -17.09 -1.28
C LYS A 541 1.09 -17.79 -2.38
N ALA A 542 2.21 -17.21 -2.75
CA ALA A 542 3.20 -17.74 -3.67
C ALA A 542 4.49 -18.03 -2.90
N GLY A 543 4.60 -19.26 -2.38
CA GLY A 543 5.64 -19.58 -1.39
C GLY A 543 5.45 -18.73 -0.13
N THR A 544 6.42 -17.87 0.18
CA THR A 544 6.37 -16.92 1.30
C THR A 544 5.72 -15.57 0.95
N PHE A 545 5.58 -15.24 -0.34
CA PHE A 545 4.99 -13.98 -0.78
C PHE A 545 3.46 -14.03 -0.65
N ASP A 546 2.87 -13.01 -0.02
CA ASP A 546 1.41 -12.88 0.09
C ASP A 546 0.85 -12.18 -1.15
N LEU A 547 -0.14 -12.78 -1.80
CA LEU A 547 -0.73 -12.22 -3.02
C LEU A 547 -1.86 -11.22 -2.72
N ALA A 548 -2.25 -11.05 -1.45
CA ALA A 548 -3.28 -10.09 -1.07
C ALA A 548 -2.77 -8.64 -1.18
N PRO A 549 -3.42 -7.77 -1.97
CA PRO A 549 -3.04 -6.36 -2.06
C PRO A 549 -3.34 -5.63 -0.74
N VAL A 550 -2.30 -5.12 -0.06
CA VAL A 550 -2.44 -4.37 1.20
C VAL A 550 -2.41 -2.84 1.02
N TYR A 551 -2.09 -2.37 -0.19
CA TYR A 551 -2.15 -0.97 -0.60
C TYR A 551 -2.95 -0.82 -1.89
N GLN A 552 -3.37 0.40 -2.18
CA GLN A 552 -3.88 0.82 -3.48
C GLN A 552 -3.19 2.13 -3.91
N TYR A 553 -3.09 2.35 -5.22
CA TYR A 553 -2.35 3.48 -5.81
C TYR A 553 -3.10 4.80 -5.63
N VAL A 554 -2.38 5.88 -5.32
CA VAL A 554 -2.91 7.25 -5.27
C VAL A 554 -2.08 8.14 -6.21
N HIS A 555 -2.75 8.81 -7.15
CA HIS A 555 -2.10 9.70 -8.12
C HIS A 555 -1.54 10.97 -7.41
N PRO A 556 -0.36 11.52 -7.79
CA PRO A 556 0.47 11.18 -8.96
C PRO A 556 1.62 10.19 -8.75
N SER A 557 1.97 9.83 -7.51
CA SER A 557 2.95 8.77 -7.18
C SER A 557 2.93 8.48 -5.67
N ASN A 558 1.81 7.94 -5.20
CA ASN A 558 1.53 7.74 -3.78
C ASN A 558 0.74 6.43 -3.54
N ARG A 559 0.48 6.10 -2.27
CA ARG A 559 -0.28 4.92 -1.83
C ARG A 559 -1.25 5.29 -0.72
N GLU A 560 -2.29 4.48 -0.57
CA GLU A 560 -3.05 4.37 0.67
C GLU A 560 -3.22 2.90 1.03
N LEU A 561 -3.54 2.59 2.29
CA LEU A 561 -3.91 1.23 2.66
C LEU A 561 -5.15 0.81 1.86
N ARG A 562 -5.14 -0.38 1.26
CA ARG A 562 -6.36 -0.92 0.65
C ARG A 562 -7.37 -1.15 1.78
N PRO A 563 -8.60 -0.58 1.70
CA PRO A 563 -9.66 -0.92 2.64
C PRO A 563 -9.88 -2.44 2.68
N VAL A 564 -10.18 -2.98 3.85
CA VAL A 564 -10.54 -4.40 4.01
C VAL A 564 -12.01 -4.47 4.35
N ARG A 565 -12.82 -4.96 3.41
CA ARG A 565 -14.27 -5.07 3.54
C ARG A 565 -14.73 -6.44 3.04
N ASN A 566 -15.82 -6.97 3.63
CA ASN A 566 -16.57 -8.12 3.13
C ASN A 566 -15.71 -9.26 2.51
N ALA A 567 -15.76 -9.41 1.18
CA ALA A 567 -14.82 -10.18 0.38
C ALA A 567 -14.09 -9.20 -0.55
N ILE A 568 -12.81 -9.45 -0.81
CA ILE A 568 -11.97 -8.56 -1.62
C ILE A 568 -12.57 -8.27 -3.00
N ASP A 569 -12.49 -7.02 -3.46
CA ASP A 569 -12.99 -6.64 -4.79
C ASP A 569 -12.13 -7.22 -5.93
N ILE A 570 -12.74 -7.36 -7.11
CA ILE A 570 -12.02 -7.62 -8.36
C ILE A 570 -11.43 -6.29 -8.89
N GLY A 571 -10.10 -6.23 -9.00
CA GLY A 571 -9.35 -5.04 -9.46
C GLY A 571 -8.36 -4.48 -8.42
N ALA A 572 -7.69 -3.39 -8.81
CA ALA A 572 -6.62 -2.75 -8.02
C ALA A 572 -7.08 -1.92 -6.83
N TYR A 573 -8.34 -1.46 -6.86
CA TYR A 573 -9.00 -0.72 -5.77
C TYR A 573 -10.00 -1.60 -5.02
N GLU A 574 -10.28 -1.24 -3.76
CA GLU A 574 -11.47 -1.67 -3.01
C GLU A 574 -12.49 -0.51 -2.97
N PHE A 575 -13.79 -0.81 -3.01
CA PHE A 575 -14.87 0.17 -2.94
C PHE A 575 -15.22 0.56 -1.49
N ALA A 576 -14.77 1.75 -1.10
CA ALA A 576 -15.24 2.47 0.07
C ALA A 576 -16.36 3.48 -0.32
N PRO A 577 -17.54 3.48 0.35
CA PRO A 577 -18.62 4.45 0.10
C PRO A 577 -18.34 5.86 0.65
#